data_AF-A0A965PLV0-F1
#
_entry.id   AF-A0A965PLV0-F1
#
_cell.length_a   1.000
_cell.length_b   1.000
_cell.length_c   1.000
_cell.angle_alpha   90.00
_cell.angle_beta   90.00
_cell.angle_gamma   90.00
#
_symmetry.space_group_name_H-M   'P 1'
#
loop_
_entity.id
_entity.type
_entity.pdbx_description
1 polymer ?
#
loop_
_entity_poly.entity_id
_entity_poly.type
_entity_poly.pdbx_seq_one_letter_code
_entity_poly.pdbx_strand_id
1 'polypeptide(L)'
;MAITFSVPGDPVPQPRPRITVRGKHGHAYVPSDHPIHAYRQAVAVAARAAGVRQATGPVSVIVDAVFARPKSHLNKSGVKP
;
A
#
# COMPACT_ATOMS: atom_id res chain seq x y z
N MET A 1 17.21 -14.95 -8.00
CA MET A 1 16.68 -15.22 -6.64
C MET A 1 15.49 -14.30 -6.43
N ALA A 2 14.34 -14.85 -6.04
CA ALA A 2 13.16 -14.04 -5.71
C ALA A 2 13.34 -13.44 -4.31
N ILE A 3 13.02 -12.16 -4.14
CA ILE A 3 12.98 -11.51 -2.84
C ILE A 3 11.53 -11.48 -2.38
N THR A 4 11.27 -12.04 -1.21
CA THR A 4 9.94 -12.08 -0.60
C THR A 4 10.00 -11.40 0.75
N PHE A 5 9.03 -10.53 1.04
CA PHE A 5 8.89 -9.88 2.33
C PHE A 5 7.42 -9.62 2.63
N SER A 6 7.10 -9.47 3.92
CA SER A 6 5.76 -9.16 4.40
C SER A 6 5.78 -7.80 5.08
N VAL A 7 4.67 -7.06 4.95
CA VAL A 7 4.47 -5.77 5.59
C VAL A 7 3.37 -5.94 6.63
N PRO A 8 3.66 -5.79 7.93
CA PRO A 8 2.65 -5.97 8.97
C PRO A 8 1.62 -4.83 8.95
N GLY A 9 0.39 -5.15 9.36
CA GLY A 9 -0.72 -4.20 9.50
C GLY A 9 -1.74 -4.28 8.37
N ASP A 10 -2.86 -3.58 8.55
CA ASP A 10 -3.89 -3.50 7.52
C ASP A 10 -3.40 -2.68 6.32
N PRO A 11 -3.57 -3.18 5.08
CA PRO A 11 -3.17 -2.45 3.90
C PRO A 11 -3.99 -1.17 3.78
N VAL A 12 -3.28 -0.04 3.67
CA VAL A 12 -3.93 1.26 3.48
C VAL A 12 -4.16 1.49 1.99
N PRO A 13 -5.41 1.70 1.54
CA PRO A 13 -5.68 1.97 0.14
C PRO A 13 -5.07 3.30 -0.28
N GLN A 14 -4.53 3.34 -1.49
CA GLN A 14 -4.00 4.56 -2.07
C GLN A 14 -5.15 5.51 -2.42
N PRO A 15 -5.26 6.69 -1.77
CA PRO A 15 -6.29 7.66 -2.13
C PRO A 15 -5.95 8.29 -3.49
N ARG A 16 -7.00 8.75 -4.18
CA ARG A 16 -6.83 9.60 -5.35
C ARG A 16 -6.14 10.91 -4.93
N PRO A 17 -5.03 11.30 -5.58
CA PRO A 17 -4.39 12.57 -5.29
C PRO A 17 -5.36 13.73 -5.50
N ARG A 18 -5.38 14.67 -4.55
CA ARG A 18 -6.08 15.94 -4.69
C ARG A 18 -5.27 16.85 -5.61
N ILE A 19 -5.96 17.57 -6.47
CA ILE A 19 -5.34 18.51 -7.41
C ILE A 19 -5.57 19.94 -6.93
N THR A 20 -4.54 20.76 -6.97
CA THR A 20 -4.60 22.20 -6.71
C THR A 20 -3.72 22.94 -7.70
N VAL A 21 -3.99 24.24 -7.91
CA VAL A 21 -3.17 25.12 -8.75
C VAL A 21 -2.65 26.25 -7.89
N ARG A 22 -1.32 26.39 -7.80
CA ARG A 22 -0.66 27.49 -7.08
C ARG A 22 0.37 28.13 -7.99
N GLY A 23 0.28 29.45 -8.18
CA GLY A 23 1.22 30.20 -9.02
C GLY A 23 1.32 29.65 -10.46
N LYS A 24 0.19 29.28 -11.08
CA LYS A 24 0.10 28.67 -12.41
C LYS A 24 0.69 27.24 -12.54
N HIS A 25 1.09 26.61 -11.44
CA HIS A 25 1.58 25.23 -11.44
C HIS A 25 0.53 24.30 -10.82
N GLY A 26 0.23 23.19 -11.50
CA GLY A 26 -0.61 22.13 -10.97
C GLY A 26 0.16 21.26 -9.98
N HIS A 27 -0.44 20.97 -8.83
CA HIS A 27 0.10 20.09 -7.81
C HIS A 27 -0.88 18.96 -7.51
N ALA A 28 -0.36 17.73 -7.51
CA ALA A 28 -1.08 16.57 -7.02
C ALA A 28 -0.52 16.22 -5.64
N TYR A 29 -1.39 16.11 -4.64
CA TYR A 29 -0.97 15.78 -3.28
C TYR A 29 -1.94 14.82 -2.60
N VAL A 30 -1.43 14.09 -1.62
CA VAL A 30 -2.25 13.37 -0.65
C VAL A 30 -2.17 14.14 0.66
N PRO A 31 -3.30 14.40 1.36
CA PRO A 31 -3.28 15.04 2.67
C PRO A 31 -2.22 14.42 3.59
N SER A 32 -1.49 15.26 4.33
CA SER A 32 -0.33 14.85 5.12
C SER A 32 -0.68 13.92 6.29
N ASP A 33 -1.91 14.00 6.78
CA ASP A 33 -2.50 13.18 7.83
C ASP A 33 -3.00 11.82 7.33
N HIS A 34 -3.03 11.58 6.01
CA HIS A 34 -3.52 10.31 5.47
C HIS A 34 -2.56 9.15 5.85
N PRO A 35 -3.07 8.02 6.37
CA PRO A 35 -2.24 6.91 6.87
C PRO A 35 -1.38 6.21 5.81
N ILE A 36 -1.62 6.50 4.53
CA ILE A 36 -0.87 5.94 3.41
C ILE A 36 0.62 6.31 3.44
N HIS A 37 0.97 7.46 4.03
CA HIS A 37 2.37 7.88 4.14
C HIS A 37 3.16 6.93 5.03
N ALA A 38 2.61 6.60 6.19
CA ALA A 38 3.21 5.62 7.11
C ALA A 38 3.26 4.22 6.48
N TYR A 39 2.19 3.81 5.80
CA TYR A 39 2.16 2.50 5.13
C TYR A 39 3.23 2.38 4.04
N ARG A 40 3.37 3.38 3.16
CA ARG A 40 4.44 3.42 2.13
C ARG A 40 5.83 3.35 2.75
N GLN A 41 6.04 4.05 3.87
CA GLN A 41 7.31 3.99 4.60
C GLN A 41 7.57 2.57 5.14
N ALA A 42 6.55 1.91 5.70
CA ALA A 42 6.66 0.53 6.18
C ALA A 42 7.03 -0.45 5.04
N VAL A 43 6.39 -0.33 3.87
CA VAL A 43 6.76 -1.11 2.67
C VAL A 43 8.23 -0.89 2.31
N ALA A 44 8.67 0.37 2.24
CA ALA A 44 10.05 0.71 1.86
C ALA A 44 11.09 0.23 2.90
N VAL A 45 10.75 0.22 4.18
CA VAL A 45 11.60 -0.33 5.25
C VAL A 45 11.70 -1.85 5.13
N ALA A 46 10.56 -2.55 5.00
CA ALA A 46 10.52 -4.00 4.86
C ALA A 46 11.27 -4.49 3.60
N ALA A 47 11.07 -3.81 2.47
CA ALA A 47 11.76 -4.12 1.21
C ALA A 47 13.28 -3.98 1.35
N ARG A 48 13.76 -2.88 1.94
CA ARG A 48 15.20 -2.66 2.14
C ARG A 48 15.80 -3.68 3.11
N ALA A 49 15.09 -4.03 4.18
CA ALA A 49 15.50 -5.07 5.12
C ALA A 49 15.60 -6.45 4.45
N ALA A 50 14.71 -6.74 3.50
CA ALA A 50 14.74 -7.96 2.68
C ALA A 50 15.80 -7.93 1.56
N GLY A 51 16.58 -6.86 1.44
CA GLY A 51 17.66 -6.73 0.47
C GLY A 51 17.23 -6.25 -0.91
N VAL A 52 16.01 -5.71 -1.07
CA VAL A 52 15.57 -5.11 -2.35
C VAL A 52 16.50 -3.95 -2.71
N ARG A 53 17.03 -3.99 -3.93
CA ARG A 53 17.82 -2.94 -4.55
C ARG A 53 17.13 -2.46 -5.82
N GLN A 54 17.60 -1.33 -6.36
CA GLN A 54 17.09 -0.81 -7.62
C GLN A 54 17.34 -1.83 -8.74
N ALA A 55 16.28 -2.24 -9.42
CA ALA A 55 16.38 -3.10 -10.59
C ALA A 55 16.66 -2.24 -11.83
N THR A 56 17.57 -2.69 -12.70
CA THR A 56 17.92 -2.02 -13.97
C THR A 56 17.21 -2.63 -15.17
N GLY A 57 16.54 -3.77 -14.99
CA GLY A 57 15.76 -4.46 -16.02
C GLY A 57 14.32 -4.74 -15.57
N PRO A 58 13.50 -5.33 -16.45
CA PRO A 58 12.13 -5.71 -16.13
C PRO A 58 12.07 -6.65 -14.93
N VAL A 59 11.09 -6.44 -14.07
CA VAL A 59 10.83 -7.31 -12.90
C VAL A 59 9.39 -7.81 -12.93
N SER A 60 9.21 -9.06 -12.51
CA SER A 60 7.89 -9.60 -12.18
C SER A 60 7.64 -9.37 -10.69
N VAL A 61 6.45 -8.89 -10.36
CA VAL A 61 6.05 -8.60 -8.97
C VAL A 61 4.71 -9.31 -8.71
N ILE A 62 4.66 -10.04 -7.60
CA ILE A 62 3.44 -10.63 -7.07
C ILE A 62 3.12 -9.89 -5.77
N VAL A 63 1.88 -9.44 -5.62
CA VAL A 63 1.42 -8.71 -4.44
C VAL A 63 0.23 -9.44 -3.82
N ASP A 64 0.46 -10.02 -2.65
CA ASP A 64 -0.60 -10.63 -1.85
C ASP A 64 -1.14 -9.61 -0.84
N ALA A 65 -2.35 -9.12 -1.08
CA ALA A 65 -3.05 -8.21 -0.18
C ALA A 65 -4.00 -9.01 0.74
N VAL A 66 -3.53 -9.32 1.95
CA VAL A 66 -4.30 -10.06 2.95
C VAL A 66 -4.85 -9.10 3.99
N PHE A 67 -6.18 -9.04 4.12
CA PHE A 67 -6.87 -8.18 5.09
C PHE A 67 -8.16 -8.82 5.57
N ALA A 68 -8.65 -8.38 6.73
CA ALA A 68 -9.87 -8.91 7.31
C ALA A 68 -11.07 -8.68 6.39
N ARG A 69 -11.91 -9.72 6.24
CA ARG A 69 -13.17 -9.62 5.50
C ARG A 69 -14.11 -8.61 6.19
N PRO A 70 -14.84 -7.76 5.45
CA PRO A 70 -15.80 -6.84 6.04
C PRO A 70 -16.81 -7.57 6.93
N LYS A 71 -17.15 -6.98 8.10
CA LYS A 71 -18.13 -7.56 9.03
C LYS A 71 -19.49 -7.81 8.37
N SER A 72 -19.85 -7.01 7.37
CA SER A 72 -21.09 -7.17 6.59
C SER A 72 -21.15 -8.51 5.85
N HIS A 73 -20.02 -9.17 5.58
CA HIS A 73 -19.94 -10.48 4.93
C HIS A 73 -19.90 -11.64 5.95
N LEU A 74 -20.01 -11.35 7.24
CA LEU A 74 -19.97 -12.36 8.31
C LEU A 74 -21.33 -12.46 9.01
N ASN A 75 -21.75 -13.68 9.35
CA ASN A 75 -22.82 -13.96 10.30
C ASN A 75 -22.23 -14.65 11.55
N LYS A 76 -23.07 -15.03 12.51
CA LYS A 76 -22.61 -15.72 13.73
C LYS A 76 -21.89 -17.06 13.45
N SER A 77 -22.16 -17.68 12.30
CA SER A 77 -21.63 -18.98 11.90
C SER A 77 -20.43 -18.88 10.96
N GLY A 78 -19.95 -17.66 10.64
CA GLY A 78 -18.81 -17.44 9.76
C GLY A 78 -19.16 -16.59 8.54
N VAL A 79 -18.75 -17.02 7.35
CA VAL A 79 -18.95 -16.27 6.10
C VAL A 79 -20.42 -16.40 5.64
N LYS A 80 -21.05 -15.27 5.34
CA LYS A 80 -22.38 -15.26 4.72
C LYS A 80 -22.31 -15.93 3.34
N PRO A 81 -23.26 -16.82 2.99
CA PRO A 81 -23.36 -17.38 1.64
C PRO A 81 -23.64 -16.29 0.60
#